data_AF-A0A4D5Z8Y7-F1
#
_entry.id   AF-A0A4D5Z8Y7-F1
#
_cell.length_a   1.000
_cell.length_b   1.000
_cell.length_c   1.000
_cell.angle_alpha   90.00
_cell.angle_beta   90.00
_cell.angle_gamma   90.00
#
_symmetry.space_group_name_H-M   'P 1'
#
loop_
_entity.id
_entity.type
_entity.pdbx_description
1 polymer ?
#
loop_
_entity_poly.entity_id
_entity_poly.type
_entity_poly.pdbx_seq_one_letter_code
_entity_poly.pdbx_strand_id
1 'polypeptide(L)'
;MIDQYKHQQLRIGLVSPQQISAWANKTLPTGEIVGEVKNEKTFSYDGNYLSNTPVRGGLFCQRIFGPIKSGICGCGKYRKYREIGDEKEKRTFCEQCGVEFVDSRIRRYQMGYIKLACPIAHVWYLKRLPSYIANLLDTPLKKLENLVYG
;
A
#
# COMPACT_ATOMS: atom_id res chain seq x y z
N MET A 1 3.56 -25.01 5.50
CA MET A 1 2.39 -24.09 5.53
C MET A 1 1.93 -24.05 6.99
N ILE A 2 2.07 -22.92 7.67
CA ILE A 2 2.01 -22.87 9.16
C ILE A 2 0.58 -22.91 9.72
N ASP A 3 -0.48 -22.73 8.91
CA ASP A 3 -1.84 -22.46 9.40
C ASP A 3 -2.97 -23.29 8.74
N GLN A 4 -2.69 -24.52 8.31
CA GLN A 4 -3.62 -25.32 7.48
C GLN A 4 -4.98 -25.66 8.14
N TYR A 5 -5.11 -25.57 9.47
CA TYR A 5 -6.30 -26.03 10.21
C TYR A 5 -7.06 -24.93 10.96
N LYS A 6 -6.63 -23.67 10.88
CA LYS A 6 -7.15 -22.60 11.76
C LYS A 6 -8.35 -21.84 11.20
N HIS A 7 -8.61 -21.95 9.89
CA HIS A 7 -9.69 -21.24 9.23
C HIS A 7 -10.61 -22.21 8.47
N GLN A 8 -11.87 -22.27 8.87
CA GLN A 8 -12.88 -23.17 8.26
C GLN A 8 -13.47 -22.61 6.95
N GLN A 9 -13.39 -21.29 6.73
CA GLN A 9 -13.98 -20.62 5.57
C GLN A 9 -13.11 -19.45 5.08
N LEU A 10 -13.10 -19.23 3.77
CA LEU A 10 -12.51 -18.06 3.12
C LEU A 10 -13.64 -17.24 2.51
N ARG A 11 -13.74 -15.96 2.89
CA ARG A 11 -14.73 -15.02 2.34
C ARG A 11 -14.04 -14.03 1.42
N ILE A 12 -14.64 -13.83 0.24
CA ILE A 12 -14.24 -12.80 -0.73
C ILE A 12 -15.41 -11.82 -0.86
N GLY A 13 -15.12 -10.53 -1.01
CA GLY A 13 -16.14 -9.49 -1.11
C GLY A 13 -15.60 -8.19 -1.68
N LEU A 14 -16.50 -7.23 -1.91
CA LEU A 14 -16.16 -5.88 -2.31
C LEU A 14 -15.43 -5.15 -1.19
N VAL A 15 -14.53 -4.24 -1.56
CA VAL A 15 -13.74 -3.43 -0.64
C VAL A 15 -14.16 -1.97 -0.82
N SER A 16 -14.52 -1.31 0.29
CA SER A 16 -14.84 0.12 0.26
C SER A 16 -13.56 0.97 0.16
N PRO A 17 -13.62 2.19 -0.40
CA PRO A 17 -12.46 3.09 -0.43
C PRO A 17 -11.84 3.34 0.94
N GLN A 18 -12.67 3.43 1.99
CA GLN A 18 -12.23 3.60 3.38
C GLN A 18 -11.42 2.39 3.86
N GLN A 19 -11.84 1.17 3.47
CA GLN A 19 -11.15 -0.06 3.82
C GLN A 19 -9.79 -0.19 3.10
N ILE A 20 -9.69 0.24 1.84
CA ILE A 20 -8.41 0.31 1.11
C ILE A 20 -7.42 1.21 1.86
N SER A 21 -7.85 2.42 2.25
CA SER A 21 -7.01 3.32 3.03
C SER A 21 -6.67 2.74 4.40
N ALA A 22 -7.61 2.09 5.09
CA ALA A 22 -7.36 1.49 6.39
C ALA A 22 -6.29 0.38 6.36
N TRP A 23 -6.23 -0.43 5.29
CA TRP A 23 -5.21 -1.47 5.13
C TRP A 23 -3.80 -0.91 4.88
N ALA A 24 -3.70 0.23 4.22
CA ALA A 24 -2.44 0.83 3.84
C ALA A 24 -1.91 1.86 4.85
N ASN A 25 -2.81 2.52 5.59
CA ASN A 25 -2.46 3.59 6.52
C ASN A 25 -1.61 3.10 7.69
N LYS A 26 -0.55 3.85 7.99
CA LYS A 26 0.24 3.75 9.22
C LYS A 26 0.33 5.13 9.87
N THR A 27 0.13 5.17 11.18
CA THR A 27 0.38 6.37 11.97
C THR A 27 1.82 6.36 12.46
N LEU A 28 2.58 7.40 12.12
CA LEU A 28 3.93 7.61 12.64
C LEU A 28 3.88 8.20 14.06
N PRO A 29 4.99 8.16 14.82
CA PRO A 29 5.06 8.77 16.16
C PRO A 29 4.78 10.28 16.14
N THR A 30 4.96 10.93 15.00
CA THR A 30 4.65 12.35 14.77
C THR A 30 3.15 12.63 14.64
N GLY A 31 2.30 11.59 14.57
CA GLY A 31 0.88 11.70 14.23
C GLY A 31 0.60 11.77 12.72
N GLU A 32 1.63 11.81 11.87
CA GLU A 32 1.46 11.78 10.41
C GLU A 32 0.97 10.40 9.95
N ILE A 33 -0.08 10.39 9.14
CA ILE A 33 -0.57 9.18 8.46
C ILE A 33 0.19 9.01 7.14
N VAL A 34 0.83 7.86 6.98
CA VAL A 34 1.52 7.46 5.74
C VAL A 34 0.87 6.22 5.14
N GLY A 35 0.90 6.07 3.82
CA GLY A 35 0.22 4.97 3.11
C GLY A 35 -0.10 5.33 1.66
N GLU A 36 -0.29 6.63 1.41
CA GLU A 36 -0.52 7.19 0.09
C GLU A 36 0.79 7.30 -0.71
N VAL A 37 0.78 6.74 -1.92
CA VAL A 37 1.81 6.98 -2.93
C VAL A 37 1.44 8.26 -3.68
N LYS A 38 2.29 9.28 -3.54
CA LYS A 38 2.02 10.64 -4.04
C LYS A 38 2.72 10.96 -5.36
N ASN A 39 3.77 10.20 -5.70
CA ASN A 39 4.50 10.37 -6.94
C ASN A 39 4.83 9.03 -7.58
N GLU A 40 5.02 9.08 -8.89
CA GLU A 40 5.38 7.97 -9.77
C GLU A 40 6.86 7.57 -9.70
N LYS A 41 7.68 8.38 -9.02
CA LYS A 41 9.13 8.18 -8.96
C LYS A 41 9.47 6.91 -8.19
N THR A 42 10.48 6.20 -8.66
CA THR A 42 10.90 4.91 -8.11
C THR A 42 12.13 5.08 -7.20
N PHE A 43 13.29 5.33 -7.81
CA PHE A 43 14.57 5.53 -7.16
C PHE A 43 15.15 6.90 -7.53
N SER A 44 15.94 7.49 -6.63
CA SER A 44 16.59 8.78 -6.90
C SER A 44 17.70 8.63 -7.94
N TYR A 45 17.94 9.71 -8.68
CA TYR A 45 19.07 9.84 -9.59
C TYR A 45 20.04 10.85 -8.98
N ASP A 46 21.29 10.47 -8.79
CA ASP A 46 22.38 11.41 -8.49
C ASP A 46 23.23 11.52 -9.75
N GLY A 47 23.03 12.58 -10.52
CA GLY A 47 23.61 12.72 -11.86
C GLY A 47 23.07 11.67 -12.85
N ASN A 48 23.97 11.03 -13.60
CA ASN A 48 23.65 9.98 -14.59
C ASN A 48 23.57 8.56 -14.00
N TYR A 49 23.70 8.38 -12.68
CA TYR A 49 23.70 7.06 -12.04
C TYR A 49 22.44 6.86 -11.18
N LEU A 50 21.83 5.68 -11.31
CA LEU A 50 20.74 5.24 -10.45
C LEU A 50 21.25 5.10 -9.01
N SER A 51 20.80 5.97 -8.11
CA SER A 51 21.00 5.79 -6.68
C SER A 51 20.03 4.71 -6.22
N ASN A 52 20.52 3.70 -5.48
CA ASN A 52 19.69 2.61 -4.93
C ASN A 52 18.77 3.07 -3.78
N THR A 53 18.51 4.37 -3.68
CA THR A 53 17.69 4.99 -2.64
C THR A 53 16.29 5.29 -3.19
N PRO A 54 15.22 4.69 -2.63
CA PRO A 54 13.87 4.97 -3.06
C PRO A 54 13.46 6.41 -2.76
N VAL A 55 12.71 7.01 -3.69
CA VAL A 55 12.18 8.37 -3.52
C VAL A 55 11.08 8.40 -2.45
N ARG A 56 11.07 9.45 -1.62
CA ARG A 56 10.03 9.67 -0.60
C ARG A 56 8.68 9.92 -1.27
N GLY A 57 7.65 9.20 -0.83
CA GLY A 57 6.29 9.27 -1.42
C GLY A 57 6.14 8.56 -2.77
N GLY A 58 7.22 7.93 -3.27
CA GLY A 58 7.22 7.17 -4.50
C GLY A 58 6.81 5.71 -4.35
N LEU A 59 6.83 4.98 -5.47
CA LEU A 59 6.36 3.58 -5.57
C LEU A 59 7.14 2.60 -4.68
N PHE A 60 8.36 2.95 -4.27
CA PHE A 60 9.19 2.10 -3.40
C PHE A 60 9.51 2.74 -2.05
N CYS A 61 8.78 3.80 -1.66
CA CYS A 61 9.03 4.57 -0.46
C CYS A 61 9.13 3.68 0.80
N GLN A 62 10.26 3.75 1.49
CA GLN A 62 10.51 2.93 2.68
C GLN A 62 9.60 3.27 3.86
N ARG A 63 9.03 4.48 3.92
CA ARG A 63 8.05 4.88 4.95
C ARG A 63 6.72 4.15 4.80
N ILE A 64 6.33 3.87 3.55
CA ILE A 64 5.06 3.21 3.22
C ILE A 64 5.25 1.69 3.35
N PHE A 65 6.17 1.14 2.54
CA PHE A 65 6.30 -0.31 2.38
C PHE A 65 7.23 -0.97 3.41
N GLY A 66 8.07 -0.21 4.09
CA GLY A 66 9.08 -0.72 5.04
C GLY A 66 10.51 -0.70 4.48
N PRO A 67 11.50 -1.06 5.32
CA PRO A 67 12.92 -0.92 5.02
C PRO A 67 13.41 -1.91 3.94
N ILE A 68 14.39 -1.51 3.13
CA ILE A 68 15.01 -2.41 2.13
C ILE A 68 15.80 -3.54 2.80
N LYS A 69 16.56 -3.20 3.84
CA LYS A 69 17.39 -4.12 4.62
C LYS A 69 16.83 -4.20 6.04
N SER A 70 16.70 -5.41 6.57
CA SER A 70 16.13 -5.65 7.90
C SER A 70 16.87 -4.86 8.98
N GLY A 71 16.11 -4.11 9.79
CA GLY A 71 16.65 -3.30 10.89
C GLY A 71 17.43 -2.04 10.49
N ILE A 72 17.49 -1.68 9.20
CA ILE A 72 18.18 -0.47 8.71
C ILE A 72 17.15 0.53 8.18
N CYS A 73 17.13 1.76 8.72
CA CYS A 73 16.28 2.85 8.20
C CYS A 73 16.79 3.33 6.82
N GLY A 74 15.96 4.08 6.09
CA GLY A 74 16.38 4.75 4.86
C GLY A 74 17.50 5.80 5.03
N CYS A 75 17.80 6.18 6.27
CA CYS A 75 18.87 7.09 6.67
C CYS A 75 20.20 6.39 7.03
N GLY A 76 20.26 5.05 7.00
CA GLY A 76 21.44 4.28 7.37
C GLY A 76 21.60 3.94 8.87
N LYS A 77 20.80 4.51 9.77
CA LYS A 77 20.73 4.08 11.18
C LYS A 77 20.26 2.62 11.26
N TYR A 78 20.89 1.85 12.14
CA TYR A 78 20.59 0.45 12.41
C TYR A 78 20.09 0.29 13.85
N ARG A 79 19.09 -0.57 14.05
CA ARG A 79 18.71 -1.08 15.37
C ARG A 79 18.83 -2.60 15.40
N LYS A 80 19.35 -3.14 16.51
CA LYS A 80 19.51 -4.59 16.69
C LYS A 80 18.15 -5.27 16.79
N TYR A 81 18.06 -6.47 16.21
CA TYR A 81 16.82 -7.27 16.21
C TYR A 81 16.25 -7.55 17.62
N ARG A 82 17.10 -7.64 18.65
CA ARG A 82 16.68 -7.79 20.06
C ARG A 82 15.92 -6.57 20.63
N GLU A 83 16.06 -5.40 20.00
CA GLU A 83 15.28 -4.18 20.32
C GLU A 83 14.04 -4.04 19.43
N ILE A 84 13.92 -4.91 18.41
CA ILE A 84 12.82 -4.95 17.43
C ILE A 84 11.82 -6.06 17.80
N GLY A 85 12.30 -7.13 18.43
CA GLY A 85 11.53 -8.32 18.76
C GLY A 85 11.32 -8.50 20.25
N ASP A 86 10.18 -8.04 20.73
CA ASP A 86 9.27 -8.85 21.51
C ASP A 86 7.84 -8.43 21.16
N GLU A 87 6.97 -9.42 20.98
CA GLU A 87 5.66 -9.34 20.31
C GLU A 87 4.61 -8.46 21.03
N LYS A 88 5.01 -7.56 21.94
CA LYS A 88 4.06 -6.81 22.77
C LYS A 88 4.17 -5.29 22.81
N GLU A 89 5.29 -4.61 22.51
CA GLU A 89 5.31 -3.16 22.74
C GLU A 89 6.02 -2.33 21.67
N LYS A 90 5.17 -1.68 20.85
CA LYS A 90 5.40 -0.47 20.06
C LYS A 90 6.25 -0.63 18.79
N ARG A 91 5.58 -0.38 17.64
CA ARG A 91 6.26 -0.13 16.36
C ARG A 91 7.29 0.97 16.55
N THR A 92 8.56 0.65 16.29
CA THR A 92 9.65 1.61 16.42
C THR A 92 9.94 2.22 15.05
N PHE A 93 9.94 3.54 14.99
CA PHE A 93 10.25 4.30 13.78
C PHE A 93 11.50 5.15 13.98
N CYS A 94 12.22 5.39 12.90
CA CYS A 94 13.29 6.38 12.92
C CYS A 94 12.71 7.81 13.01
N GLU A 95 13.16 8.60 13.97
CA GLU A 95 12.73 9.99 14.18
C GLU A 95 13.04 10.90 12.98
N GLN A 96 14.11 10.62 12.23
CA GLN A 96 14.53 11.46 11.10
C GLN A 96 13.81 11.13 9.80
N CYS A 97 13.72 9.85 9.42
CA CYS A 97 13.15 9.46 8.13
C CYS A 97 11.76 8.80 8.22
N GLY A 98 11.29 8.46 9.43
CA GLY A 98 9.99 7.82 9.66
C GLY A 98 9.90 6.37 9.14
N VAL A 99 11.03 5.74 8.81
CA VAL A 99 11.06 4.32 8.40
C VAL A 99 10.99 3.44 9.64
N GLU A 100 10.14 2.42 9.56
CA GLU A 100 9.94 1.42 10.61
C GLU A 100 11.14 0.46 10.70
N PHE A 101 11.64 0.20 11.91
CA PHE A 101 12.70 -0.78 12.12
C PHE A 101 12.09 -2.17 12.22
N VAL A 102 11.95 -2.84 11.07
CA VAL A 102 11.36 -4.18 10.94
C VAL A 102 12.15 -5.02 9.94
N ASP A 103 11.78 -6.29 9.84
CA ASP A 103 12.27 -7.20 8.81
C ASP A 103 11.81 -6.72 7.42
N SER A 104 12.71 -6.74 6.43
CA SER A 104 12.40 -6.32 5.07
C SER A 104 11.33 -7.16 4.38
N ARG A 105 11.02 -8.37 4.90
CA ARG A 105 9.89 -9.21 4.47
C ARG A 105 8.55 -8.48 4.54
N ILE A 106 8.39 -7.48 5.41
CA ILE A 106 7.14 -6.71 5.51
C ILE A 106 6.74 -6.05 4.18
N ARG A 107 7.73 -5.71 3.33
CA ARG A 107 7.50 -5.10 1.99
C ARG A 107 6.66 -5.98 1.06
N ARG A 108 6.52 -7.28 1.35
CA ARG A 108 5.70 -8.23 0.58
C ARG A 108 4.23 -8.21 0.99
N TYR A 109 3.93 -7.70 2.18
CA TYR A 109 2.59 -7.75 2.80
C TYR A 109 2.00 -6.37 3.03
N GLN A 110 2.85 -5.34 3.12
CA GLN A 110 2.43 -3.97 3.37
C GLN A 110 1.79 -3.36 2.12
N MET A 111 0.54 -2.94 2.24
CA MET A 111 -0.19 -2.27 1.17
C MET A 111 0.12 -0.77 1.14
N GLY A 112 0.07 -0.18 -0.05
CA GLY A 112 -0.01 1.25 -0.31
C GLY A 112 -1.26 1.55 -1.13
N TYR A 113 -1.67 2.80 -1.20
CA TYR A 113 -2.81 3.22 -2.05
C TYR A 113 -2.50 4.52 -2.79
N ILE A 114 -3.26 4.77 -3.86
CA ILE A 114 -3.24 6.02 -4.60
C ILE A 114 -4.62 6.64 -4.41
N LYS A 115 -4.66 7.89 -3.93
CA LYS A 115 -5.90 8.65 -3.85
C LYS A 115 -6.19 9.24 -5.23
N LEU A 116 -7.28 8.79 -5.84
CA LEU A 116 -7.71 9.30 -7.13
C LEU A 116 -8.37 10.67 -6.96
N ALA A 117 -8.15 11.57 -7.91
CA ALA A 117 -8.78 12.89 -7.94
C ALA A 117 -10.29 12.81 -8.24
N CYS A 118 -10.69 11.82 -9.03
CA CYS A 118 -12.07 11.51 -9.37
C CYS A 118 -12.37 10.02 -9.13
N PRO A 119 -13.63 9.66 -8.83
CA PRO A 119 -14.02 8.25 -8.73
C PRO A 119 -13.93 7.57 -10.10
N ILE A 120 -13.49 6.32 -10.11
CA ILE A 120 -13.35 5.50 -11.33
C ILE A 120 -14.14 4.20 -11.15
N ALA A 121 -14.78 3.74 -12.23
CA ALA A 121 -15.44 2.45 -12.25
C ALA A 121 -14.43 1.32 -12.42
N HIS A 122 -14.51 0.30 -11.57
CA HIS A 122 -13.63 -0.87 -11.69
C HIS A 122 -14.06 -1.75 -12.88
N VAL A 123 -13.12 -1.97 -13.81
CA VAL A 123 -13.37 -2.59 -15.13
C VAL A 123 -14.09 -3.94 -15.03
N TRP A 124 -13.78 -4.76 -14.03
CA TRP A 124 -14.45 -6.07 -13.85
C TRP A 124 -15.96 -5.99 -13.61
N TYR A 125 -16.47 -4.88 -13.05
CA TYR A 125 -17.91 -4.72 -12.80
C TYR A 125 -18.63 -3.99 -13.93
N LEU A 126 -17.88 -3.25 -14.76
CA LEU A 126 -18.40 -2.53 -15.91
C LEU A 126 -18.38 -3.38 -17.19
N LYS A 127 -17.21 -3.88 -17.60
CA LYS A 127 -16.96 -4.49 -18.92
C LYS A 127 -17.23 -5.99 -18.99
N ARG A 128 -17.30 -6.68 -17.85
CA ARG A 128 -17.60 -8.12 -17.82
C ARG A 128 -19.00 -8.37 -18.37
N LEU A 129 -19.20 -9.48 -19.06
CA LEU A 129 -20.52 -9.94 -19.50
C LEU A 129 -21.00 -11.10 -18.60
N PRO A 130 -22.23 -11.05 -18.06
CA PRO A 130 -23.10 -9.87 -18.01
C PRO A 130 -22.49 -8.78 -17.10
N SER A 131 -22.79 -7.51 -17.39
CA SER A 131 -22.24 -6.38 -16.64
C SER A 131 -23.01 -6.17 -15.34
N TYR A 132 -22.30 -6.26 -14.21
CA TYR A 132 -22.91 -6.12 -12.89
C TYR A 132 -23.52 -4.73 -12.69
N ILE A 133 -22.81 -3.68 -13.11
CA ILE A 133 -23.28 -2.29 -12.99
C ILE A 133 -24.46 -2.04 -13.92
N ALA A 134 -24.39 -2.52 -15.17
CA ALA A 134 -25.48 -2.35 -16.13
C ALA A 134 -26.77 -3.03 -15.68
N ASN A 135 -26.66 -4.26 -15.18
CA ASN A 135 -27.80 -5.00 -14.66
C ASN A 135 -28.39 -4.35 -13.40
N LEU A 136 -27.54 -3.86 -12.49
CA LEU A 136 -28.00 -3.20 -11.28
C LEU A 136 -28.76 -1.91 -11.58
N LEU A 137 -28.35 -1.17 -12.61
CA LEU A 137 -28.94 0.11 -13.01
C LEU A 137 -30.01 -0.04 -14.11
N ASP A 138 -30.36 -1.26 -14.51
CA ASP A 138 -31.26 -1.57 -15.62
C ASP A 138 -31.01 -0.70 -16.88
N THR A 139 -29.73 -0.57 -17.25
CA THR A 139 -29.28 0.34 -18.30
C THR A 139 -28.41 -0.41 -19.32
N PRO A 140 -28.58 -0.16 -20.63
CA PRO A 140 -27.72 -0.77 -21.64
C PRO A 140 -26.23 -0.45 -21.42
N LEU A 141 -25.38 -1.48 -21.49
CA LEU A 141 -23.92 -1.36 -21.27
C LEU A 141 -23.30 -0.25 -22.12
N LYS A 142 -23.66 -0.15 -23.41
CA LYS A 142 -23.16 0.90 -24.32
C LYS A 142 -23.38 2.31 -23.77
N LYS A 143 -24.52 2.57 -23.13
CA LYS A 143 -24.83 3.88 -22.55
C LYS A 143 -23.93 4.18 -21.35
N LEU A 144 -23.70 3.19 -20.49
CA LEU A 144 -22.81 3.34 -19.33
C LEU A 144 -21.34 3.49 -19.73
N GLU A 145 -20.90 2.77 -20.75
CA GLU A 145 -19.53 2.92 -21.27
C GLU A 145 -19.30 4.34 -21.80
N ASN A 146 -20.25 4.87 -22.57
CA ASN A 146 -20.17 6.25 -23.04
C ASN A 146 -20.14 7.28 -21.88
N LEU A 147 -20.75 6.99 -20.73
CA LEU A 147 -20.70 7.88 -19.57
C LEU A 147 -19.37 7.77 -18.79
N VAL A 148 -18.75 6.59 -18.77
CA VAL A 148 -17.50 6.35 -18.02
C VAL A 148 -16.28 6.78 -18.82
N TYR A 149 -16.31 6.61 -20.15
CA TYR A 149 -15.19 6.92 -21.03
C TYR A 149 -15.37 8.22 -21.84
N GLY A 150 -16.57 8.83 -21.79
CA GLY A 150 -16.93 10.02 -22.57
C GLY A 150 -16.64 11.33 -21.88
#